data_AF-A0A7S2UVT0-F1
#
_entry.id   AF-A0A7S2UVT0-F1
#
_cell.length_a   1.000
_cell.length_b   1.000
_cell.length_c   1.000
_cell.angle_alpha   90.00
_cell.angle_beta   90.00
_cell.angle_gamma   90.00
#
_symmetry.space_group_name_H-M   'P 1'
#
loop_
_entity.id
_entity.type
_entity.pdbx_description
1 polymer ?
#
loop_
_entity_poly.entity_id
_entity_poly.type
_entity_poly.pdbx_seq_one_letter_code
_entity_poly.pdbx_strand_id
1 'polypeptide(L)'
;VLDYGLARIDHVVGNAFNMSRTANHIKSMTGFHEFAEFTAEDVGTIDSGLNSVVMASNNEMVLLPVNEPTYGTKRKSQIQTYLEQNGGEGVQHLALSTPDIFSTLREMRKARRNLGAGFDFMRRPSQEYYREIR
;
A
#
# COMPACT_ATOMS: atom_id res chain seq x y z
N VAL A 1 6.45 27.55 2.29
CA VAL A 1 6.20 26.16 2.72
C VAL A 1 6.58 25.26 1.57
N LEU A 2 7.27 24.15 1.82
CA LEU A 2 7.62 23.19 0.79
C LEU A 2 6.33 22.47 0.34
N ASP A 3 6.01 22.55 -0.95
CA ASP A 3 4.83 21.92 -1.54
C ASP A 3 5.26 20.99 -2.66
N TYR A 4 4.79 19.74 -2.61
CA TYR A 4 5.07 18.71 -3.60
C TYR A 4 3.90 18.46 -4.56
N GLY A 5 2.79 19.20 -4.43
CA GLY A 5 1.58 19.02 -5.24
C GLY A 5 0.74 17.81 -4.83
N LEU A 6 0.86 17.34 -3.59
CA LEU A 6 0.01 16.26 -3.06
C LEU A 6 -1.39 16.81 -2.76
N ALA A 7 -2.44 16.15 -3.24
CA ALA A 7 -3.80 16.67 -3.20
C ALA A 7 -4.65 16.06 -2.08
N ARG A 8 -4.69 14.73 -1.96
CA ARG A 8 -5.42 14.02 -0.91
C ARG A 8 -4.84 12.63 -0.64
N ILE A 9 -5.18 12.07 0.51
CA ILE A 9 -5.05 10.62 0.74
C ILE A 9 -5.99 9.91 -0.23
N ASP A 10 -5.46 8.91 -0.92
CA ASP A 10 -6.21 8.04 -1.81
C ASP A 10 -6.74 6.81 -1.07
N HIS A 11 -5.86 6.09 -0.38
CA HIS A 11 -6.23 4.95 0.47
C HIS A 11 -5.22 4.74 1.61
N VAL A 12 -5.66 4.05 2.66
CA VAL A 12 -4.87 3.72 3.86
C VAL A 12 -4.87 2.22 4.07
N VAL A 13 -3.69 1.59 3.98
CA VAL A 13 -3.58 0.13 4.05
C VAL A 13 -3.14 -0.31 5.43
N GLY A 14 -3.92 -1.21 6.03
CA GLY A 14 -3.60 -1.88 7.29
C GLY A 14 -3.07 -3.29 7.07
N ASN A 15 -2.12 -3.71 7.91
CA ASN A 15 -1.69 -5.10 8.02
C ASN A 15 -2.25 -5.70 9.32
N ALA A 16 -2.87 -6.85 9.20
CA ALA A 16 -3.48 -7.58 10.30
C ALA A 16 -3.01 -9.04 10.35
N PHE A 17 -3.15 -9.69 11.50
CA PHE A 17 -2.94 -11.14 11.62
C PHE A 17 -4.07 -11.93 10.97
N ASN A 18 -5.29 -11.37 10.99
CA ASN A 18 -6.47 -11.96 10.39
C ASN A 18 -7.27 -10.88 9.66
N MET A 19 -7.23 -10.93 8.32
CA MET A 19 -7.85 -9.94 7.45
C MET A 19 -9.37 -9.95 7.62
N SER A 20 -10.00 -11.12 7.57
CA SER A 20 -11.46 -11.24 7.62
C SER A 20 -12.03 -10.74 8.95
N ARG A 21 -11.38 -11.02 10.09
CA ARG A 21 -11.79 -10.49 11.40
C ARG A 21 -11.73 -8.96 11.41
N THR A 22 -10.65 -8.39 10.90
CA THR A 22 -10.44 -6.94 10.87
C THR A 22 -11.41 -6.24 9.91
N ALA A 23 -11.59 -6.79 8.71
CA ALA A 23 -12.55 -6.30 7.73
C ALA A 23 -13.99 -6.36 8.26
N ASN A 24 -14.38 -7.46 8.90
CA ASN A 24 -15.69 -7.60 9.55
C ASN A 24 -15.86 -6.59 10.70
N HIS A 25 -14.81 -6.32 11.46
CA HIS A 25 -14.86 -5.30 12.50
C HIS A 25 -15.12 -3.91 11.91
N ILE A 26 -14.37 -3.52 10.87
CA ILE A 26 -14.57 -2.26 10.13
C ILE A 26 -16.01 -2.19 9.62
N LYS A 27 -16.46 -3.21 8.87
CA LYS A 27 -17.83 -3.32 8.35
C LYS A 27 -18.90 -3.14 9.42
N SER A 28 -18.75 -3.80 10.56
CA SER A 28 -19.74 -3.74 11.66
C SER A 28 -19.83 -2.35 12.31
N MET A 29 -18.72 -1.61 12.38
CA MET A 29 -18.68 -0.29 13.00
C MET A 29 -19.08 0.84 12.04
N THR A 30 -18.75 0.71 10.75
CA THR A 30 -18.90 1.81 9.79
C THR A 30 -20.00 1.59 8.76
N GLY A 31 -20.45 0.35 8.58
CA GLY A 31 -21.34 -0.03 7.48
C GLY A 31 -20.65 -0.09 6.12
N PHE A 32 -19.31 -0.04 6.06
CA PHE A 32 -18.54 -0.14 4.81
C PHE A 32 -18.77 -1.49 4.11
N HIS A 33 -18.66 -1.49 2.79
CA HIS A 33 -18.80 -2.69 1.97
C HIS A 33 -17.44 -3.12 1.41
N GLU A 34 -17.34 -4.38 1.00
CA GLU A 34 -16.17 -4.88 0.28
C GLU A 34 -16.19 -4.33 -1.15
N PHE A 35 -15.09 -3.71 -1.55
CA PHE A 35 -14.94 -3.06 -2.85
C PHE A 35 -14.08 -3.89 -3.82
N ALA A 36 -13.02 -4.51 -3.33
CA ALA A 36 -12.13 -5.37 -4.09
C ALA A 36 -11.44 -6.39 -3.18
N GLU A 37 -11.04 -7.52 -3.75
CA GLU A 37 -10.25 -8.55 -3.09
C GLU A 37 -9.07 -8.92 -3.99
N PHE A 38 -7.92 -9.18 -3.37
CA PHE A 38 -6.73 -9.67 -4.05
C PHE A 38 -6.15 -10.84 -3.28
N THR A 39 -5.88 -11.94 -3.98
CA THR A 39 -5.32 -13.15 -3.39
C THR A 39 -3.81 -13.25 -3.67
N ALA A 40 -3.17 -14.22 -3.03
CA ALA A 40 -1.77 -14.53 -3.28
C ALA A 40 -1.46 -14.82 -4.76
N GLU A 41 -2.44 -15.31 -5.53
CA GLU A 41 -2.30 -15.58 -6.96
C GLU A 41 -2.28 -14.28 -7.78
N ASP A 42 -2.94 -13.22 -7.30
CA ASP A 42 -3.05 -11.93 -7.99
C ASP A 42 -1.87 -11.00 -7.70
N VAL A 43 -1.31 -11.05 -6.48
CA VAL A 43 -0.31 -10.07 -5.98
C VAL A 43 1.00 -10.70 -5.53
N GLY A 44 1.07 -12.04 -5.51
CA GLY A 44 2.26 -12.77 -5.09
C GLY A 44 3.40 -12.66 -6.11
N THR A 45 4.63 -12.62 -5.59
CA THR A 45 5.77 -13.05 -6.40
C THR A 45 5.84 -14.58 -6.36
N ILE A 46 6.60 -15.18 -7.28
CA ILE A 46 6.91 -16.63 -7.27
C ILE A 46 7.38 -17.15 -5.90
N ASP A 47 7.86 -16.25 -5.02
CA ASP A 47 8.42 -16.60 -3.73
C ASP A 47 7.64 -16.09 -2.50
N SER A 48 6.66 -15.20 -2.62
CA SER A 48 5.91 -14.65 -1.46
C SER A 48 4.56 -14.06 -1.86
N GLY A 49 3.54 -14.23 -1.02
CA GLY A 49 2.20 -13.67 -1.23
C GLY A 49 1.64 -12.82 -0.07
N LEU A 50 0.42 -12.33 -0.29
CA LEU A 50 -0.48 -11.74 0.68
C LEU A 50 -1.93 -11.93 0.19
N ASN A 51 -2.89 -11.92 1.11
CA ASN A 51 -4.29 -11.69 0.77
C ASN A 51 -4.66 -10.26 1.20
N SER A 52 -5.55 -9.62 0.46
CA SER A 52 -6.00 -8.25 0.71
C SER A 52 -7.50 -8.09 0.41
N VAL A 53 -8.21 -7.36 1.26
CA VAL A 53 -9.59 -6.93 1.00
C VAL A 53 -9.70 -5.42 1.20
N VAL A 54 -10.36 -4.74 0.28
CA VAL A 54 -10.59 -3.30 0.32
C VAL A 54 -11.98 -3.01 0.88
N MET A 55 -12.03 -2.33 2.02
CA MET A 55 -13.28 -1.82 2.58
C MET A 55 -13.54 -0.39 2.11
N ALA A 56 -14.76 -0.09 1.68
CA ALA A 56 -15.11 1.22 1.13
C ALA A 56 -16.36 1.84 1.78
N SER A 57 -16.36 3.17 1.90
CA SER A 57 -17.58 3.95 2.15
C SER A 57 -18.57 3.82 0.98
N ASN A 58 -19.85 4.14 1.20
CA ASN A 58 -20.89 3.99 0.16
C ASN A 58 -20.62 4.76 -1.14
N ASN A 59 -19.90 5.88 -1.06
CA ASN A 59 -19.49 6.68 -2.21
C ASN A 59 -18.05 6.36 -2.68
N GLU A 60 -17.43 5.34 -2.11
CA GLU A 60 -16.09 4.83 -2.44
C GLU A 60 -14.95 5.86 -2.31
N MET A 61 -15.19 6.96 -1.59
CA MET A 61 -14.19 8.00 -1.35
C MET A 61 -13.26 7.70 -0.17
N VAL A 62 -13.64 6.79 0.72
CA VAL A 62 -12.78 6.29 1.81
C VAL A 62 -12.49 4.83 1.57
N LEU A 63 -11.24 4.52 1.26
CA LEU A 63 -10.76 3.18 0.94
C LEU A 63 -9.77 2.70 2.01
N LEU A 64 -10.09 1.56 2.63
CA LEU A 64 -9.31 0.94 3.71
C LEU A 64 -8.97 -0.51 3.34
N PRO A 65 -7.91 -0.75 2.55
CA PRO A 65 -7.38 -2.10 2.34
C PRO A 65 -6.84 -2.70 3.64
N VAL A 66 -7.10 -3.99 3.84
CA VAL A 66 -6.59 -4.79 4.95
C VAL A 66 -5.87 -6.00 4.38
N ASN A 67 -4.60 -6.19 4.74
CA ASN A 67 -3.79 -7.33 4.32
C ASN A 67 -3.60 -8.34 5.45
N GLU A 68 -3.42 -9.61 5.07
CA GLU A 68 -2.89 -10.66 5.95
C GLU A 68 -1.71 -11.41 5.30
N PRO A 69 -0.82 -12.00 6.11
CA PRO A 69 0.29 -12.79 5.59
C PRO A 69 -0.20 -14.12 5.01
N THR A 70 0.41 -14.53 3.91
CA THR A 70 0.33 -15.92 3.44
C THR A 70 1.47 -16.74 4.05
N TYR A 71 1.19 -18.00 4.38
CA TYR A 71 2.17 -18.94 4.93
C TYR A 71 2.54 -20.02 3.90
N GLY A 72 3.66 -20.71 4.13
CA GLY A 72 4.10 -21.81 3.24
C GLY A 72 4.76 -21.39 1.93
N THR A 73 5.09 -20.11 1.76
CA THR A 73 5.82 -19.58 0.60
C THR A 73 7.34 -19.69 0.78
N LYS A 74 8.11 -19.73 -0.32
CA LYS A 74 9.58 -19.87 -0.29
C LYS A 74 10.28 -18.76 0.50
N ARG A 75 9.75 -17.55 0.44
CA ARG A 75 10.16 -16.39 1.22
C ARG A 75 9.05 -15.98 2.16
N LYS A 76 9.43 -15.46 3.32
CA LYS A 76 8.53 -14.92 4.32
C LYS A 76 7.69 -13.79 3.73
N SER A 77 6.38 -13.78 4.00
CA SER A 77 5.51 -12.68 3.59
C SER A 77 5.98 -11.36 4.20
N GLN A 78 6.00 -10.32 3.37
CA GLN A 78 6.31 -8.95 3.79
C GLN A 78 5.30 -8.42 4.83
N ILE A 79 4.07 -8.94 4.85
CA ILE A 79 3.08 -8.63 5.89
C ILE A 79 3.51 -9.22 7.24
N GLN A 80 4.02 -10.46 7.25
CA GLN A 80 4.54 -11.08 8.46
C GLN A 80 5.76 -10.31 9.00
N THR A 81 6.67 -9.88 8.10
CA THR A 81 7.81 -9.04 8.49
C THR A 81 7.35 -7.72 9.13
N TYR A 82 6.33 -7.07 8.57
CA TYR A 82 5.75 -5.86 9.17
C TYR A 82 5.22 -6.13 10.58
N LEU A 83 4.39 -7.17 10.77
CA LEU A 83 3.76 -7.46 12.05
C LEU A 83 4.79 -7.70 13.17
N GLU A 84 5.89 -8.38 12.85
CA GLU A 84 6.96 -8.63 13.80
C GLU A 84 7.77 -7.38 14.15
N GLN A 85 8.09 -6.54 13.16
CA GLN A 85 8.89 -5.33 13.37
C GLN A 85 8.08 -4.19 13.99
N ASN A 86 6.78 -4.11 13.66
CA ASN A 86 5.85 -3.15 14.22
C ASN A 86 5.35 -3.56 15.62
N GLY A 87 5.50 -4.83 16.00
CA GLY A 87 4.98 -5.37 17.27
C GLY A 87 3.48 -5.62 17.26
N GLY A 88 2.85 -5.77 16.09
CA GLY A 88 1.43 -6.02 15.94
C GLY A 88 0.82 -5.41 14.68
N GLU A 89 -0.51 -5.44 14.62
CA GLU A 89 -1.32 -4.90 13.54
C GLU A 89 -1.19 -3.36 13.46
N GLY A 90 -1.33 -2.80 12.26
CA GLY A 90 -1.19 -1.36 12.09
C GLY A 90 -1.22 -0.90 10.63
N VAL A 91 -1.08 0.42 10.45
CA VAL A 91 -1.01 1.04 9.11
C VAL A 91 0.34 0.74 8.47
N GLN A 92 0.32 0.08 7.31
CA GLN A 92 1.50 -0.22 6.52
C GLN A 92 1.89 0.98 5.64
N HIS A 93 0.95 1.52 4.88
CA HIS A 93 1.23 2.64 3.97
C HIS A 93 0.02 3.54 3.73
N LEU A 94 0.33 4.74 3.25
CA LEU A 94 -0.63 5.75 2.80
C LEU A 94 -0.36 6.02 1.33
N ALA A 95 -1.38 5.86 0.48
CA ALA A 95 -1.30 6.32 -0.90
C ALA A 95 -1.75 7.78 -0.96
N LEU A 96 -0.94 8.61 -1.63
CA LEU A 96 -1.17 10.04 -1.75
C LEU A 96 -1.37 10.38 -3.22
N SER A 97 -2.54 10.92 -3.55
CA SER A 97 -2.87 11.33 -4.92
C SER A 97 -2.26 12.69 -5.25
N THR A 98 -1.90 12.87 -6.51
CA THR A 98 -1.41 14.12 -7.08
C THR A 98 -1.92 14.24 -8.52
N PRO A 99 -2.29 15.45 -8.98
CA PRO A 99 -2.66 15.67 -10.38
C PRO A 99 -1.47 15.62 -11.34
N ASP A 100 -0.23 15.74 -10.85
CA ASP A 100 1.00 15.65 -11.68
C ASP A 100 2.09 14.87 -10.93
N ILE A 101 2.04 13.55 -11.06
CA ILE A 101 3.00 12.63 -10.43
C ILE A 101 4.45 12.88 -10.87
N PHE A 102 4.67 13.34 -12.12
CA PHE A 102 6.02 13.57 -12.62
C PHE A 102 6.65 14.79 -11.95
N SER A 103 5.90 15.88 -11.81
CA SER A 103 6.37 17.07 -11.09
C SER A 103 6.56 16.77 -9.60
N THR A 104 5.59 16.10 -8.96
CA THR A 104 5.68 15.69 -7.56
C THR A 104 6.94 14.87 -7.29
N LEU A 105 7.20 13.79 -8.06
CA LEU A 105 8.38 12.94 -7.85
C LEU A 105 9.69 13.66 -8.16
N ARG A 106 9.73 14.57 -9.15
CA ARG A 106 10.92 15.38 -9.44
C ARG A 106 11.29 16.25 -8.25
N GLU A 107 10.32 16.96 -7.68
CA GLU A 107 10.56 17.86 -6.54
C GLU A 107 10.90 17.09 -5.27
N MET A 108 10.21 15.97 -4.97
CA MET A 108 10.56 15.13 -3.81
C MET A 108 12.00 14.58 -3.91
N ARG A 109 12.42 14.10 -5.09
CA ARG A 109 13.80 13.64 -5.30
C ARG A 109 14.82 14.77 -5.26
N LYS A 110 14.45 15.96 -5.73
CA LYS A 110 15.30 17.16 -5.68
C LYS A 110 15.52 17.62 -4.24
N ALA A 111 14.48 17.64 -3.42
CA ALA A 111 14.59 17.95 -1.99
C ALA A 111 15.58 16.99 -1.30
N ARG A 112 15.44 15.68 -1.54
CA ARG A 112 16.35 14.65 -1.01
C ARG A 112 17.82 14.87 -1.39
N ARG A 113 18.09 15.28 -2.63
CA ARG A 113 19.46 15.56 -3.13
C ARG A 113 20.03 16.87 -2.59
N ASN A 114 19.25 17.94 -2.61
CA ASN A 114 19.74 19.29 -2.38
C ASN A 114 19.77 19.69 -0.90
N LEU A 115 18.86 19.15 -0.10
CA LEU A 115 18.68 19.55 1.30
C LEU A 115 19.17 18.49 2.28
N GLY A 116 19.63 17.33 1.80
CA GLY A 116 19.96 16.18 2.65
C GLY A 116 18.76 15.64 3.45
N ALA A 117 17.55 16.11 3.15
CA ALA A 117 16.31 15.83 3.87
C ALA A 117 15.21 15.44 2.88
N GLY A 118 14.31 14.54 3.28
CA GLY A 118 13.21 14.03 2.45
C GLY A 118 13.12 12.50 2.48
N PHE A 119 12.36 11.95 1.54
CA PHE A 119 12.10 10.50 1.44
C PHE A 119 12.90 9.85 0.33
N ASP A 120 13.33 8.61 0.57
CA ASP A 120 13.90 7.74 -0.46
C ASP A 120 12.78 6.95 -1.17
N PHE A 121 13.03 6.60 -2.43
CA PHE A 121 12.12 5.81 -3.25
C PHE A 121 12.75 4.49 -3.61
N MET A 122 11.91 3.48 -3.85
CA MET A 122 12.35 2.21 -4.41
C MET A 122 13.10 2.41 -5.72
N ARG A 123 14.09 1.53 -5.95
CA ARG A 123 14.93 1.60 -7.15
C ARG A 123 14.07 1.42 -8.40
N ARG A 124 14.38 2.20 -9.43
CA ARG A 124 13.73 2.10 -10.74
C ARG A 124 13.83 0.64 -11.26
N PRO A 125 12.74 0.08 -11.83
CA PRO A 125 12.78 -1.19 -12.55
C PRO A 125 13.77 -1.22 -13.73
N SER A 126 14.02 -2.41 -14.29
CA SER A 126 14.90 -2.60 -15.46
C SER A 126 14.35 -1.91 -16.70
N GLN A 127 15.20 -1.68 -17.71
CA GLN A 127 14.72 -1.14 -19.00
C GLN A 127 13.81 -2.12 -19.75
N GLU A 128 13.90 -3.40 -19.47
CA GLU A 128 13.00 -4.43 -20.00
C GLU A 128 11.56 -4.20 -19.53
N TYR A 129 11.35 -4.00 -18.23
CA TYR A 129 10.05 -3.64 -17.66
C TYR A 129 9.40 -2.46 -18.40
N TYR A 130 10.17 -1.40 -18.69
CA TYR A 130 9.65 -0.23 -19.41
C TYR A 130 9.39 -0.47 -20.90
N ARG A 131 10.02 -1.47 -21.52
CA ARG A 131 9.75 -1.83 -22.92
C ARG A 131 8.48 -2.68 -23.05
N GLU A 132 8.17 -3.45 -22.02
CA GLU A 132 7.01 -4.35 -21.96
C GLU A 132 5.71 -3.62 -21.63
N ILE A 133 5.78 -2.54 -20.85
CA ILE A 133 4.63 -1.66 -20.60
C ILE A 133 4.47 -0.73 -21.80
N ARG A 134 3.59 -1.12 -22.73
CA ARG A 134 3.13 -0.28 -23.84
C ARG A 134 1.77 0.33 -23.53
#